data_AF-A0A7X8BLD6-F1
#
_entry.id   AF-A0A7X8BLD6-F1
#
_cell.length_a   1.000
_cell.length_b   1.000
_cell.length_c   1.000
_cell.angle_alpha   90.00
_cell.angle_beta   90.00
_cell.angle_gamma   90.00
#
_symmetry.space_group_name_H-M   'P 1'
#
loop_
_entity.id
_entity.type
_entity.pdbx_description
1 polymer ?
#
loop_
_entity_poly.entity_id
_entity_poly.type
_entity_poly.pdbx_seq_one_letter_code
_entity_poly.pdbx_strand_id
1 'polypeptide(L)' 'MKRSNWTTEEKLAVVLEGLNGRKSVTEICREHQISQTLYYRWR' A
#
# COMPACT_ATOMS: atom_id res chain seq x y z
N MET A 1 7.23 -19.23 -6.74
CA MET A 1 6.63 -18.18 -5.88
C MET A 1 6.65 -16.88 -6.69
N LYS A 2 5.53 -16.49 -7.32
CA LYS A 2 5.48 -15.30 -8.18
C LYS A 2 5.72 -14.08 -7.30
N ARG A 3 6.84 -13.39 -7.49
CA ARG A 3 7.03 -12.03 -6.96
C ARG A 3 6.02 -11.18 -7.71
N SER A 4 4.91 -10.80 -7.06
CA SER A 4 4.10 -9.70 -7.57
C SER A 4 5.03 -8.49 -7.56
N ASN A 5 5.52 -8.13 -8.75
CA ASN A 5 6.44 -7.02 -8.94
C ASN A 5 5.63 -5.72 -8.79
N TRP A 6 5.39 -5.31 -7.55
CA TRP A 6 4.93 -3.98 -7.25
C TRP A 6 5.97 -2.99 -7.76
N THR A 7 5.58 -2.19 -8.74
CA THR A 7 6.41 -1.10 -9.24
C THR A 7 6.60 -0.06 -8.15
N THR A 8 7.68 0.73 -8.25
CA THR A 8 7.93 1.80 -7.28
C THR A 8 6.80 2.82 -7.26
N GLU A 9 6.18 3.09 -8.42
CA GLU A 9 5.04 3.99 -8.56
C GLU A 9 3.79 3.49 -7.83
N GLU A 10 3.44 2.20 -7.96
CA GLU A 10 2.29 1.62 -7.24
C GLU A 10 2.49 1.66 -5.73
N LYS A 11 3.70 1.35 -5.23
CA LYS A 11 4.02 1.45 -3.80
C LYS A 11 3.88 2.88 -3.30
N LEU A 12 4.39 3.84 -4.08
CA LEU A 12 4.34 5.25 -3.73
C LEU A 12 2.90 5.75 -3.69
N ALA A 13 2.05 5.36 -4.66
CA ALA A 13 0.63 5.72 -4.67
C ALA A 13 -0.08 5.24 -3.40
N VAL A 14 0.17 3.99 -2.99
CA VAL A 14 -0.39 3.40 -1.76
C VAL A 14 0.06 4.16 -0.50
N VAL A 15 1.34 4.47 -0.38
CA VAL A 15 1.89 5.20 0.79
C VAL A 15 1.38 6.64 0.81
N LEU A 16 1.30 7.31 -0.35
CA LEU A 16 0.78 8.66 -0.47
C LEU A 16 -0.70 8.74 -0.09
N GLU A 17 -1.53 7.78 -0.51
CA GLU A 17 -2.94 7.70 -0.09
C GLU A 17 -3.09 7.70 1.44
N GLY A 18 -2.26 6.93 2.14
CA GLY A 18 -2.31 6.83 3.60
C GLY A 18 -1.65 7.99 4.33
N LEU A 19 -0.63 8.63 3.75
CA LEU A 19 -0.06 9.87 4.27
C LEU A 19 -1.00 11.07 4.09
N ASN A 20 -1.81 11.07 3.04
CA ASN A 20 -2.80 12.11 2.78
C ASN A 20 -3.97 12.06 3.79
N GLY A 21 -4.08 10.98 4.59
CA GLY A 21 -5.07 10.86 5.65
C GLY A 21 -6.53 10.76 5.18
N ARG A 22 -6.76 10.64 3.87
CA ARG A 22 -8.10 10.54 3.27
C ARG A 22 -8.74 9.17 3.48
N LYS A 23 -7.95 8.12 3.62
CA LYS A 23 -8.38 6.75 3.87
C LYS A 23 -7.59 6.15 5.03
N SER A 24 -8.21 5.30 5.83
CA SER A 24 -7.49 4.56 6.85
C SER A 24 -6.54 3.52 6.23
N VAL A 25 -5.45 3.18 6.91
CA VAL A 25 -4.50 2.14 6.46
C VAL A 25 -5.22 0.83 6.14
N THR A 26 -6.27 0.49 6.90
CA THR A 26 -7.09 -0.71 6.69
C THR A 26 -7.87 -0.68 5.38
N GLU A 27 -8.43 0.48 5.01
CA GLU A 27 -9.15 0.64 3.73
C GLU A 27 -8.19 0.56 2.55
N ILE A 28 -7.04 1.24 2.63
CA ILE A 28 -5.98 1.18 1.62
C ILE A 28 -5.50 -0.27 1.44
N CYS A 29 -5.30 -0.99 2.55
CA CYS A 29 -4.90 -2.41 2.50
C CYS A 29 -5.94 -3.29 1.79
N ARG A 30 -7.24 -3.03 2.01
CA ARG A 30 -8.32 -3.76 1.35
C ARG A 30 -8.43 -3.43 -0.14
N GLU A 31 -8.34 -2.15 -0.49
CA GLU A 31 -8.48 -1.67 -1.86
C GLU A 31 -7.34 -2.16 -2.76
N HIS A 32 -6.11 -2.11 -2.25
CA HIS A 32 -4.92 -2.57 -2.97
C HIS A 32 -4.61 -4.06 -2.75
N GLN A 33 -5.45 -4.79 -2.00
CA GLN A 33 -5.24 -6.19 -1.62
C GLN A 33 -3.84 -6.46 -1.04
N ILE A 34 -3.35 -5.54 -0.21
CA ILE A 34 -2.08 -5.66 0.50
C ILE A 34 -2.32 -5.92 1.98
N SER A 35 -1.32 -6.54 2.63
CA SER A 35 -1.32 -6.65 4.08
C SER A 35 -0.85 -5.34 4.73
N GLN A 36 -1.35 -5.04 5.92
CA GLN A 36 -0.86 -3.91 6.73
C GLN A 36 0.66 -4.00 6.95
N THR A 37 1.19 -5.20 7.16
CA THR A 37 2.64 -5.43 7.27
C THR A 37 3.41 -4.99 6.03
N LEU A 38 2.84 -5.19 4.84
CA LEU A 38 3.44 -4.75 3.58
C LEU A 38 3.37 -3.23 3.43
N TYR A 39 2.23 -2.62 3.78
CA TYR A 39 2.07 -1.17 3.81
C TYR A 39 3.09 -0.49 4.74
N TYR A 40 3.24 -0.97 5.97
CA TYR A 40 4.24 -0.43 6.92
C TYR A 40 5.69 -0.67 6.50
N ARG A 41 5.95 -1.67 5.64
CA ARG A 41 7.27 -1.90 5.05
C ARG A 41 7.55 -0.94 3.89
N TRP A 42 6.52 -0.36 3.27
CA TRP A 42 6.65 0.62 2.19
C TRP A 42 6.67 2.07 2.67
N ARG A 43 5.98 2.35 3.78
CA ARG A 43 6.14 3.61 4.51
C ARG A 43 7.58 3.77 4.98
#